data_AF-A0A2S5UXE3-F1
#
_entry.id   AF-A0A2S5UXE3-F1
#
_cell.length_a   1.000
_cell.length_b   1.000
_cell.length_c   1.000
_cell.angle_alpha   90.00
_cell.angle_beta   90.00
_cell.angle_gamma   90.00
#
_symmetry.space_group_name_H-M   'P 1'
#
loop_
_entity.id
_entity.type
_entity.pdbx_description
1 polymer ?
#
loop_
_entity_poly.entity_id
_entity_poly.type
_entity_poly.pdbx_seq_one_letter_code
_entity_poly.pdbx_strand_id
1 'polypeptide(L)'
;MSILSADQLAALEGQGIELPSWAFGNSGTRFKVFQTAGTPRDPFEKISDAAQVNKYTALAPSVALHIPWDVVDDFAALRKHAEDLGVELGTINSNTFQDDDYKFGALTHEDAAVRRKAIDHHLRCIDVMDETGSRDLKIWLAEGSNYPGQADLRGRQDRLHDSLQEIYARIGDDQRLVLEYKFFEPAFYHTDVPDWGTSYVQVAALGDKAMVCLDTGHHAPGTNIEFIVMQLLRLGRLGSFDFNSRFYADDDLIVGSADPFQLFRILAEVIRGGGLNNPDVAFMLDQCHNVESKIQGQMRSVLNVQEMTARALLIDKEALTAAQKSGDVLVAHEVYMDAFSTDVRPALAEWRESRGLPANPLAAFRASGYEQQVAEERVGGVQASWGA
;
A
#
# COMPACT_ATOMS: atom_id res chain seq x y z
N MET A 1 -5.44 -2.43 34.66
CA MET A 1 -5.94 -1.31 33.82
C MET A 1 -5.08 -1.31 32.57
N SER A 2 -5.69 -1.28 31.39
CA SER A 2 -4.95 -1.18 30.12
C SER A 2 -4.08 0.07 30.11
N ILE A 3 -2.91 -0.01 29.50
CA ILE A 3 -2.05 1.16 29.25
C ILE A 3 -2.60 2.07 28.13
N LEU A 4 -3.57 1.56 27.35
CA LEU A 4 -4.29 2.31 26.33
C LEU A 4 -5.63 2.79 26.90
N SER A 5 -5.91 4.08 26.74
CA SER A 5 -7.19 4.72 27.07
C SER A 5 -8.31 4.28 26.12
N ALA A 6 -9.56 4.50 26.51
CA ALA A 6 -10.73 4.20 25.69
C ALA A 6 -10.70 4.92 24.32
N ASP A 7 -10.27 6.18 24.29
CA ASP A 7 -10.17 6.96 23.05
C ASP A 7 -9.09 6.40 22.11
N GLN A 8 -7.96 5.94 22.66
CA GLN A 8 -6.91 5.30 21.86
C GLN A 8 -7.37 3.94 21.32
N LEU A 9 -8.12 3.17 22.10
CA LEU A 9 -8.72 1.92 21.64
C LEU A 9 -9.77 2.15 20.54
N ALA A 10 -10.60 3.20 20.66
CA ALA A 10 -11.54 3.59 19.61
C ALA A 10 -10.83 4.03 18.32
N ALA A 11 -9.71 4.75 18.43
CA ALA A 11 -8.89 5.11 17.27
C ALA A 11 -8.29 3.86 16.59
N LEU A 12 -7.83 2.88 17.37
CA LEU A 12 -7.33 1.60 16.83
C LEU A 12 -8.44 0.73 16.24
N GLU A 13 -9.68 0.86 16.72
CA GLU A 13 -10.83 0.14 16.18
C GLU A 13 -11.19 0.58 14.77
N GLY A 14 -11.08 1.88 14.48
CA GLY A 14 -11.33 2.43 13.14
C GLY A 14 -10.22 2.18 12.12
N GLN A 15 -9.08 1.60 12.53
CA GLN A 15 -7.94 1.39 11.64
C GLN A 15 -8.19 0.21 10.68
N GLY A 16 -8.35 0.52 9.40
CA GLY A 16 -8.34 -0.45 8.30
C GLY A 16 -7.06 -0.34 7.48
N ILE A 17 -6.54 -1.48 7.03
CA ILE A 17 -5.35 -1.60 6.18
C ILE A 17 -5.70 -2.50 5.00
N GLU A 18 -5.77 -1.92 3.81
CA GLU A 18 -6.04 -2.63 2.57
C GLU A 18 -4.91 -3.60 2.21
N LEU A 19 -5.26 -4.80 1.75
CA LEU A 19 -4.30 -5.81 1.33
C LEU A 19 -4.19 -5.87 -0.20
N PRO A 20 -2.99 -6.03 -0.76
CA PRO A 20 -2.79 -6.19 -2.19
C PRO A 20 -3.11 -7.63 -2.61
N SER A 21 -3.96 -7.82 -3.62
CA SER A 21 -4.26 -9.15 -4.18
C SER A 21 -2.98 -9.91 -4.61
N TRP A 22 -1.97 -9.20 -5.10
CA TRP A 22 -0.73 -9.77 -5.62
C TRP A 22 0.17 -10.34 -4.53
N ALA A 23 0.07 -9.91 -3.28
CA ALA A 23 0.86 -10.49 -2.18
C ALA A 23 0.49 -11.95 -1.87
N PHE A 24 -0.67 -12.41 -2.32
CA PHE A 24 -1.13 -13.79 -2.17
C PHE A 24 -0.71 -14.68 -3.33
N GLY A 25 -0.27 -14.10 -4.45
CA GLY A 25 0.37 -14.85 -5.54
C GLY A 25 1.84 -15.17 -5.25
N ASN A 26 2.41 -16.19 -5.89
CA ASN A 26 3.86 -16.31 -6.01
C ASN A 26 4.46 -15.01 -6.58
N SER A 27 5.40 -14.47 -5.83
CA SER A 27 6.29 -13.38 -6.18
C SER A 27 7.73 -13.91 -6.21
N GLY A 28 8.64 -13.11 -6.76
CA GLY A 28 10.05 -13.45 -6.78
C GLY A 28 10.88 -12.27 -7.19
N THR A 29 12.13 -12.53 -7.51
CA THR A 29 13.03 -11.53 -8.06
C THR A 29 13.24 -11.78 -9.54
N ARG A 30 13.92 -10.85 -10.23
CA ARG A 30 14.41 -11.06 -11.60
C ARG A 30 15.24 -12.33 -11.81
N PHE A 31 15.72 -12.98 -10.75
CA PHE A 31 16.48 -14.22 -10.84
C PHE A 31 15.58 -15.47 -10.82
N LYS A 32 14.54 -15.47 -10.00
CA LYS A 32 13.65 -16.63 -9.84
C LYS A 32 12.39 -16.27 -9.05
N VAL A 33 11.29 -16.91 -9.43
CA VAL A 33 10.06 -17.06 -8.65
C VAL A 33 10.03 -18.47 -8.07
N PHE A 34 9.83 -18.59 -6.75
CA PHE A 34 9.69 -19.87 -6.07
C PHE A 34 8.21 -20.17 -5.83
N GLN A 35 7.73 -21.29 -6.36
CA GLN A 35 6.34 -21.69 -6.16
C GLN A 35 6.12 -22.18 -4.72
N THR A 36 5.00 -21.78 -4.12
CA THR A 36 4.52 -22.30 -2.84
C THR A 36 3.27 -23.16 -3.06
N ALA A 37 3.14 -24.27 -2.33
CA ALA A 37 1.92 -25.08 -2.34
C ALA A 37 0.72 -24.24 -1.85
N GLY A 38 -0.47 -24.49 -2.42
CA GLY A 38 -1.69 -23.79 -2.03
C GLY A 38 -1.82 -22.36 -2.55
N THR A 39 -0.93 -21.92 -3.44
CA THR A 39 -1.01 -20.56 -4.03
C THR A 39 -2.34 -20.38 -4.79
N PRO A 40 -3.08 -19.29 -4.57
CA PRO A 40 -4.24 -18.89 -5.35
C PRO A 40 -4.02 -18.94 -6.85
N ARG A 41 -5.01 -19.42 -7.58
CA ARG A 41 -5.00 -19.58 -9.04
C ARG A 41 -5.78 -18.48 -9.75
N ASP A 42 -6.74 -17.89 -9.07
CA ASP A 42 -7.62 -16.86 -9.59
C ASP A 42 -7.89 -15.75 -8.52
N PRO A 43 -8.56 -14.65 -8.91
CA PRO A 43 -8.88 -13.56 -7.99
C PRO A 43 -9.80 -13.95 -6.82
N PHE A 44 -10.68 -14.95 -6.98
CA PHE A 44 -11.55 -15.41 -5.90
C PHE A 44 -10.75 -16.11 -4.79
N GLU A 45 -9.75 -16.91 -5.16
CA GLU A 45 -8.84 -17.54 -4.21
C GLU A 45 -7.92 -16.52 -3.54
N LYS A 46 -7.43 -15.49 -4.26
CA LYS A 46 -6.65 -14.39 -3.66
C LYS A 46 -7.47 -13.67 -2.58
N ILE A 47 -8.73 -13.35 -2.87
CA ILE A 47 -9.64 -12.73 -1.89
C ILE A 47 -9.92 -13.66 -0.71
N SER A 48 -10.06 -14.96 -0.95
CA SER A 48 -10.28 -15.95 0.12
C SER A 48 -9.11 -16.02 1.10
N ASP A 49 -7.89 -15.91 0.60
CA ASP A 49 -6.66 -15.88 1.39
C ASP A 49 -6.52 -14.55 2.14
N ALA A 50 -6.81 -13.42 1.48
CA ALA A 50 -6.84 -12.10 2.11
C ALA A 50 -7.87 -12.01 3.23
N ALA A 51 -9.06 -12.60 3.03
CA ALA A 51 -10.12 -12.63 4.04
C ALA A 51 -9.70 -13.41 5.30
N GLN A 52 -8.77 -14.37 5.21
CA GLN A 52 -8.21 -14.99 6.42
C GLN A 52 -7.47 -13.96 7.28
N VAL A 53 -6.71 -13.06 6.67
CA VAL A 53 -6.02 -12.00 7.42
C VAL A 53 -7.05 -11.15 8.18
N ASN A 54 -8.12 -10.73 7.52
CA ASN A 54 -9.17 -9.94 8.17
C ASN A 54 -9.88 -10.73 9.28
N LYS A 55 -10.29 -11.98 9.01
CA LYS A 55 -10.99 -12.84 9.96
C LYS A 55 -10.28 -12.96 11.31
N TYR A 56 -8.96 -13.06 11.32
CA TYR A 56 -8.20 -13.22 12.56
C TYR A 56 -7.72 -11.90 13.18
N THR A 57 -7.71 -10.79 12.43
CA THR A 57 -7.13 -9.52 12.91
C THR A 57 -8.14 -8.37 13.05
N ALA A 58 -9.22 -8.39 12.26
CA ALA A 58 -10.14 -7.28 12.00
C ALA A 58 -9.42 -5.98 11.58
N LEU A 59 -8.27 -6.11 10.90
CA LEU A 59 -7.44 -4.98 10.46
C LEU A 59 -7.40 -4.83 8.94
N ALA A 60 -7.94 -5.80 8.19
CA ALA A 60 -7.76 -5.90 6.75
C ALA A 60 -9.10 -5.93 6.00
N PRO A 61 -9.93 -4.87 6.12
CA PRO A 61 -11.31 -4.91 5.64
C PRO A 61 -11.45 -4.88 4.11
N SER A 62 -10.40 -4.55 3.36
CA SER A 62 -10.46 -4.43 1.90
C SER A 62 -9.27 -5.05 1.18
N VAL A 63 -9.46 -5.36 -0.10
CA VAL A 63 -8.46 -5.97 -0.99
C VAL A 63 -8.32 -5.17 -2.28
N ALA A 64 -7.14 -4.60 -2.51
CA ALA A 64 -6.81 -3.92 -3.75
C ALA A 64 -6.66 -4.92 -4.90
N LEU A 65 -7.13 -4.54 -6.09
CA LEU A 65 -7.02 -5.34 -7.31
C LEU A 65 -6.00 -4.73 -8.28
N HIS A 66 -5.38 -5.57 -9.10
CA HIS A 66 -4.43 -5.16 -10.12
C HIS A 66 -4.88 -5.62 -11.50
N ILE A 67 -5.07 -4.69 -12.44
CA ILE A 67 -5.60 -4.97 -13.77
C ILE A 67 -4.46 -4.96 -14.79
N PRO A 68 -4.23 -6.05 -15.56
CA PRO A 68 -5.18 -7.13 -15.83
C PRO A 68 -5.04 -8.42 -14.99
N TRP A 69 -4.15 -8.48 -13.99
CA TRP A 69 -3.91 -9.72 -13.21
C TRP A 69 -5.14 -10.27 -12.50
N ASP A 70 -6.07 -9.39 -12.14
CA ASP A 70 -7.29 -9.73 -11.41
C ASP A 70 -8.57 -9.51 -12.24
N VAL A 71 -8.46 -9.50 -13.57
CA VAL A 71 -9.63 -9.49 -14.44
C VAL A 71 -10.40 -10.81 -14.26
N VAL A 72 -11.72 -10.67 -14.10
CA VAL A 72 -12.69 -11.75 -14.05
C VAL A 72 -13.79 -11.50 -15.06
N ASP A 73 -14.57 -12.52 -15.40
CA ASP A 73 -15.72 -12.39 -16.29
C ASP A 73 -16.86 -11.57 -15.67
N ASP A 74 -16.97 -11.57 -14.33
CA ASP A 74 -18.03 -10.88 -13.57
C ASP A 74 -17.48 -10.29 -12.27
N PHE A 75 -17.25 -8.97 -12.25
CA PHE A 75 -16.80 -8.25 -11.06
C PHE A 75 -17.87 -8.16 -9.96
N ALA A 76 -19.16 -8.23 -10.31
CA ALA A 76 -20.22 -8.24 -9.30
C ALA A 76 -20.23 -9.57 -8.52
N ALA A 77 -19.94 -10.69 -9.20
CA ALA A 77 -19.72 -11.98 -8.55
C ALA A 77 -18.49 -11.95 -7.62
N LEU A 78 -17.39 -11.34 -8.05
CA LEU A 78 -16.19 -11.17 -7.23
C LEU A 78 -16.45 -10.31 -6.00
N ARG A 79 -17.16 -9.18 -6.17
CA ARG A 79 -17.57 -8.29 -5.08
C ARG A 79 -18.43 -9.03 -4.06
N LYS A 80 -19.43 -9.78 -4.51
CA LYS A 80 -20.27 -10.58 -3.63
C LYS A 80 -19.46 -11.62 -2.85
N HIS A 81 -18.51 -12.29 -3.50
CA HIS A 81 -17.64 -13.27 -2.85
C HIS A 81 -16.78 -12.63 -1.75
N ALA A 82 -16.23 -11.44 -2.01
CA ALA A 82 -15.50 -10.66 -1.00
C ALA A 82 -16.40 -10.34 0.20
N GLU A 83 -17.60 -9.78 -0.05
CA GLU A 83 -18.55 -9.37 0.99
C GLU A 83 -19.00 -10.56 1.85
N ASP A 84 -19.27 -11.72 1.23
CA ASP A 84 -19.64 -12.96 1.93
C ASP A 84 -18.52 -13.48 2.86
N LEU A 85 -17.26 -13.10 2.60
CA LEU A 85 -16.09 -13.42 3.42
C LEU A 85 -15.72 -12.31 4.42
N GLY A 86 -16.45 -11.20 4.42
CA GLY A 86 -16.24 -10.07 5.34
C GLY A 86 -15.10 -9.14 4.93
N VAL A 87 -14.81 -9.03 3.62
CA VAL A 87 -13.91 -8.01 3.06
C VAL A 87 -14.55 -7.33 1.86
N GLU A 88 -14.06 -6.15 1.50
CA GLU A 88 -14.55 -5.36 0.36
C GLU A 88 -13.50 -5.31 -0.76
N LEU A 89 -13.93 -5.00 -1.98
CA LEU A 89 -13.01 -4.68 -3.07
C LEU A 89 -12.52 -3.25 -2.93
N GLY A 90 -11.20 -3.09 -3.01
CA GLY A 90 -10.47 -1.87 -2.72
C GLY A 90 -9.97 -1.14 -3.95
N THR A 91 -8.85 -0.46 -3.81
CA THR A 91 -8.17 0.31 -4.88
C THR A 91 -7.95 -0.52 -6.15
N ILE A 92 -8.17 0.09 -7.32
CA ILE A 92 -7.82 -0.49 -8.61
C ILE A 92 -6.44 0.00 -9.05
N ASN A 93 -5.54 -0.93 -9.35
CA ASN A 93 -4.16 -0.67 -9.76
C ASN A 93 -4.00 -0.98 -11.24
N SER A 94 -3.51 -0.01 -12.02
CA SER A 94 -3.27 -0.18 -13.46
C SER A 94 -1.90 -0.79 -13.76
N ASN A 95 -1.84 -1.77 -14.66
CA ASN A 95 -0.58 -2.29 -15.21
C ASN A 95 -0.28 -1.74 -16.61
N THR A 96 0.74 -0.89 -16.74
CA THR A 96 1.31 -0.50 -18.03
C THR A 96 2.83 -0.73 -18.06
N PHE A 97 3.29 -1.82 -17.47
CA PHE A 97 4.72 -2.11 -17.29
C PHE A 97 5.17 -3.50 -17.75
N GLN A 98 4.27 -4.33 -18.27
CA GLN A 98 4.60 -5.70 -18.74
C GLN A 98 4.45 -5.94 -20.24
N ASP A 99 3.58 -5.19 -20.92
CA ASP A 99 3.36 -5.36 -22.37
C ASP A 99 4.56 -4.85 -23.18
N ASP A 100 4.91 -5.55 -24.27
CA ASP A 100 6.07 -5.26 -25.13
C ASP A 100 6.06 -3.81 -25.68
N ASP A 101 4.89 -3.25 -25.96
CA ASP A 101 4.76 -1.88 -26.46
C ASP A 101 5.25 -0.84 -25.43
N TYR A 102 5.22 -1.17 -24.13
CA TYR A 102 5.61 -0.26 -23.04
C TYR A 102 7.10 -0.25 -22.73
N LYS A 103 7.91 -0.96 -23.52
CA LYS A 103 9.38 -1.07 -23.35
C LYS A 103 10.11 0.27 -23.18
N PHE A 104 9.61 1.35 -23.80
CA PHE A 104 10.21 2.70 -23.72
C PHE A 104 9.32 3.73 -22.99
N GLY A 105 8.38 3.23 -22.18
CA GLY A 105 7.35 3.99 -21.47
C GLY A 105 5.97 3.78 -22.08
N ALA A 106 4.92 4.06 -21.31
CA ALA A 106 3.52 3.94 -21.72
C ALA A 106 2.90 5.34 -21.90
N LEU A 107 2.52 6.03 -20.83
CA LEU A 107 1.95 7.40 -20.80
C LEU A 107 2.96 8.48 -21.26
N THR A 108 4.26 8.24 -21.12
CA THR A 108 5.33 9.15 -21.58
C THR A 108 5.89 8.80 -22.97
N HIS A 109 5.39 7.73 -23.61
CA HIS A 109 5.93 7.21 -24.86
C HIS A 109 5.89 8.27 -25.99
N GLU A 110 6.86 8.27 -26.90
CA GLU A 110 6.90 9.24 -28.02
C GLU A 110 5.80 8.94 -29.06
N ASP A 111 5.60 7.65 -29.37
CA ASP A 111 4.52 7.19 -30.24
C ASP A 111 3.15 7.40 -29.55
N ALA A 112 2.30 8.20 -30.20
CA ALA A 112 0.96 8.50 -29.72
C ALA A 112 0.04 7.26 -29.67
N ALA A 113 0.27 6.24 -30.50
CA ALA A 113 -0.51 5.01 -30.47
C ALA A 113 -0.25 4.19 -29.19
N VAL A 114 1.01 4.12 -28.76
CA VAL A 114 1.38 3.47 -27.49
C VAL A 114 0.82 4.25 -26.29
N ARG A 115 0.91 5.59 -26.32
CA ARG A 115 0.28 6.42 -25.28
C ARG A 115 -1.23 6.21 -25.23
N ARG A 116 -1.89 6.19 -26.39
CA ARG A 116 -3.33 5.94 -26.48
C ARG A 116 -3.70 4.58 -25.89
N LYS A 117 -2.97 3.51 -26.24
CA LYS A 117 -3.15 2.16 -25.65
C LYS A 117 -3.08 2.21 -24.12
N ALA A 118 -2.09 2.92 -23.58
CA ALA A 118 -1.91 3.07 -22.14
C ALA A 118 -3.07 3.87 -21.51
N ILE A 119 -3.47 5.00 -22.09
CA ILE A 119 -4.61 5.81 -21.62
C ILE A 119 -5.89 4.97 -21.62
N ASP A 120 -6.19 4.28 -22.72
CA ASP A 120 -7.39 3.45 -22.85
C ASP A 120 -7.42 2.31 -21.81
N HIS A 121 -6.26 1.76 -21.43
CA HIS A 121 -6.15 0.79 -20.33
C HIS A 121 -6.52 1.41 -18.97
N HIS A 122 -6.10 2.64 -18.70
CA HIS A 122 -6.49 3.35 -17.47
C HIS A 122 -7.98 3.70 -17.48
N LEU A 123 -8.55 4.10 -18.63
CA LEU A 123 -10.00 4.29 -18.76
C LEU A 123 -10.76 3.00 -18.48
N ARG A 124 -10.26 1.85 -18.95
CA ARG A 124 -10.84 0.54 -18.60
C ARG A 124 -10.71 0.22 -17.11
N CYS A 125 -9.62 0.62 -16.44
CA CYS A 125 -9.50 0.48 -14.99
C CYS A 125 -10.57 1.32 -14.26
N ILE A 126 -10.91 2.51 -14.76
CA ILE A 126 -12.01 3.31 -14.21
C ILE A 126 -13.37 2.63 -14.44
N ASP A 127 -13.58 1.99 -15.60
CA ASP A 127 -14.80 1.18 -15.79
C ASP A 127 -14.87 0.02 -14.78
N VAL A 128 -13.74 -0.62 -14.45
CA VAL A 128 -13.67 -1.63 -13.38
C VAL A 128 -13.98 -1.02 -12.01
N MET A 129 -13.56 0.22 -11.74
CA MET A 129 -13.96 0.93 -10.52
C MET A 129 -15.47 1.11 -10.45
N ASP A 130 -16.12 1.47 -11.57
CA ASP A 130 -17.57 1.61 -11.65
C ASP A 130 -18.29 0.25 -11.42
N GLU A 131 -17.73 -0.86 -11.93
CA GLU A 131 -18.27 -2.22 -11.74
C GLU A 131 -18.10 -2.75 -10.30
N THR A 132 -17.00 -2.39 -9.64
CA THR A 132 -16.63 -2.88 -8.29
C THR A 132 -17.11 -1.95 -7.16
N GLY A 133 -17.40 -0.69 -7.47
CA GLY A 133 -17.64 0.36 -6.48
C GLY A 133 -16.36 0.94 -5.88
N SER A 134 -15.19 0.66 -6.47
CA SER A 134 -13.91 1.18 -5.99
C SER A 134 -13.82 2.70 -6.16
N ARG A 135 -13.19 3.35 -5.18
CA ARG A 135 -13.01 4.81 -5.14
C ARG A 135 -11.76 5.27 -5.90
N ASP A 136 -10.66 4.51 -5.78
CA ASP A 136 -9.34 4.99 -6.13
C ASP A 136 -8.74 4.21 -7.31
N LEU A 137 -8.25 4.96 -8.31
CA LEU A 137 -7.31 4.46 -9.32
C LEU A 137 -5.89 4.77 -8.86
N LYS A 138 -5.13 3.75 -8.44
CA LYS A 138 -3.69 3.88 -8.19
C LYS A 138 -2.91 3.68 -9.48
N ILE A 139 -2.07 4.66 -9.80
CA ILE A 139 -1.18 4.66 -10.96
C ILE A 139 0.26 4.65 -10.46
N TRP A 140 0.95 3.53 -10.66
CA TRP A 140 2.40 3.44 -10.62
C TRP A 140 2.94 3.27 -12.04
N LEU A 141 4.03 3.97 -12.35
CA LEU A 141 4.63 3.98 -13.68
C LEU A 141 6.06 3.44 -13.62
N ALA A 142 6.33 2.42 -14.42
CA ALA A 142 7.67 1.88 -14.66
C ALA A 142 8.55 2.79 -15.55
N GLU A 143 8.04 3.95 -15.92
CA GLU A 143 8.53 4.73 -17.07
C GLU A 143 9.79 5.51 -16.74
N GLY A 144 10.72 5.51 -17.69
CA GLY A 144 11.97 6.23 -17.53
C GLY A 144 12.98 5.90 -18.60
N SER A 145 14.25 6.12 -18.30
CA SER A 145 15.39 5.82 -19.16
C SER A 145 16.55 5.23 -18.38
N ASN A 146 17.43 4.53 -19.09
CA ASN A 146 18.61 3.85 -18.54
C ASN A 146 19.92 4.55 -18.88
N TYR A 147 19.93 5.54 -19.79
CA TYR A 147 21.13 6.27 -20.18
C TYR A 147 20.89 7.77 -20.40
N PRO A 148 21.87 8.64 -20.07
CA PRO A 148 21.87 10.04 -20.47
C PRO A 148 21.68 10.21 -21.98
N GLY A 149 20.74 11.05 -22.37
CA GLY A 149 20.43 11.33 -23.78
C GLY A 149 19.52 10.29 -24.47
N GLN A 150 19.08 9.24 -23.77
CA GLN A 150 18.13 8.26 -24.33
C GLN A 150 16.77 8.90 -24.67
N ALA A 151 16.32 9.87 -23.87
CA ALA A 151 15.03 10.52 -24.07
C ALA A 151 15.05 12.00 -23.70
N ASP A 152 14.15 12.77 -24.29
CA ASP A 152 13.88 14.16 -23.90
C ASP A 152 13.10 14.18 -22.58
N LEU A 153 13.78 14.48 -21.47
CA LEU A 153 13.19 14.50 -20.13
C LEU A 153 12.02 15.48 -20.03
N ARG A 154 12.10 16.64 -20.72
CA ARG A 154 11.03 17.63 -20.67
C ARG A 154 9.83 17.17 -21.48
N GLY A 155 10.05 16.73 -22.72
CA GLY A 155 8.99 16.21 -23.57
C GLY A 155 8.24 15.03 -22.93
N ARG A 156 8.94 14.18 -22.15
CA ARG A 156 8.29 13.12 -21.38
C ARG A 156 7.39 13.64 -20.26
N GLN A 157 7.82 14.65 -19.51
CA GLN A 157 6.98 15.27 -18.47
C GLN A 157 5.74 15.96 -19.04
N ASP A 158 5.88 16.63 -20.20
CA ASP A 158 4.75 17.24 -20.91
C ASP A 158 3.74 16.15 -21.35
N ARG A 159 4.22 15.03 -21.92
CA ARG A 159 3.35 13.91 -22.31
C ARG A 159 2.71 13.17 -21.14
N LEU A 160 3.44 13.02 -20.03
CA LEU A 160 2.90 12.47 -18.80
C LEU A 160 1.73 13.33 -18.32
N HIS A 161 1.93 14.64 -18.27
CA HIS A 161 0.89 15.58 -17.87
C HIS A 161 -0.34 15.49 -18.79
N ASP A 162 -0.14 15.51 -20.11
CA ASP A 162 -1.24 15.40 -21.08
C ASP A 162 -2.03 14.09 -20.92
N SER A 163 -1.32 12.98 -20.70
CA SER A 163 -1.95 11.66 -20.53
C SER A 163 -2.70 11.55 -19.20
N LEU A 164 -2.11 12.05 -18.12
CA LEU A 164 -2.77 12.11 -16.81
C LEU A 164 -3.98 13.03 -16.83
N GLN A 165 -3.93 14.16 -17.55
CA GLN A 165 -5.07 15.06 -17.76
C GLN A 165 -6.25 14.34 -18.41
N GLU A 166 -6.00 13.53 -19.44
CA GLU A 166 -7.05 12.77 -20.13
C GLU A 166 -7.65 11.68 -19.22
N ILE A 167 -6.83 10.94 -18.48
CA ILE A 167 -7.30 9.95 -17.50
C ILE A 167 -8.10 10.64 -16.39
N TYR A 168 -7.59 11.75 -15.86
CA TYR A 168 -8.23 12.53 -14.80
C TYR A 168 -9.60 13.08 -15.22
N ALA A 169 -9.78 13.46 -16.48
CA ALA A 169 -11.06 13.91 -17.01
C ALA A 169 -12.17 12.84 -16.94
N ARG A 170 -11.81 11.56 -16.86
CA ARG A 170 -12.74 10.42 -16.70
C ARG A 170 -13.04 10.07 -15.24
N ILE A 171 -12.24 10.53 -14.29
CA ILE A 171 -12.44 10.28 -12.85
C ILE A 171 -13.78 10.90 -12.42
N GLY A 172 -14.69 10.09 -11.86
CA GLY A 172 -15.99 10.51 -11.33
C GLY A 172 -15.89 11.41 -10.10
N ASP A 173 -17.01 11.98 -9.65
CA ASP A 173 -17.01 12.97 -8.55
C ASP A 173 -16.59 12.38 -7.20
N ASP A 174 -16.95 11.12 -6.95
CA ASP A 174 -16.60 10.39 -5.73
C ASP A 174 -15.29 9.58 -5.87
N GLN A 175 -14.68 9.56 -7.05
CA GLN A 175 -13.48 8.79 -7.36
C GLN A 175 -12.22 9.65 -7.25
N ARG A 176 -11.06 8.99 -7.13
CA ARG A 176 -9.75 9.65 -7.10
C ARG A 176 -8.74 8.98 -8.01
N LEU A 177 -7.77 9.77 -8.46
CA LEU A 177 -6.53 9.31 -9.05
C LEU A 177 -5.43 9.43 -8.00
N VAL A 178 -4.68 8.37 -7.77
CA VAL A 178 -3.61 8.32 -6.78
C VAL A 178 -2.30 7.97 -7.49
N LEU A 179 -1.40 8.94 -7.60
CA LEU A 179 -0.14 8.80 -8.34
C LEU A 179 1.00 8.41 -7.39
N GLU A 180 1.54 7.23 -7.62
CA GLU A 180 2.67 6.70 -6.87
C GLU A 180 3.99 7.13 -7.51
N TYR A 181 4.99 7.44 -6.68
CA TYR A 181 6.34 7.74 -7.12
C TYR A 181 7.31 6.62 -6.74
N LYS A 182 8.38 6.45 -7.51
CA LYS A 182 9.43 5.47 -7.24
C LYS A 182 10.80 5.94 -7.68
N PHE A 183 11.77 5.94 -6.75
CA PHE A 183 13.11 6.46 -7.00
C PHE A 183 13.81 5.84 -8.22
N PHE A 184 13.74 4.52 -8.37
CA PHE A 184 14.29 3.80 -9.52
C PHE A 184 13.66 2.39 -9.62
N GLU A 185 14.02 1.66 -10.68
CA GLU A 185 13.51 0.34 -11.04
C GLU A 185 12.07 0.38 -11.62
N PRO A 186 11.88 -0.04 -12.88
CA PRO A 186 12.84 -0.68 -13.78
C PRO A 186 13.74 0.29 -14.56
N ALA A 187 13.54 1.61 -14.43
CA ALA A 187 14.44 2.61 -14.99
C ALA A 187 15.63 2.90 -14.05
N PHE A 188 16.85 2.95 -14.59
CA PHE A 188 18.09 3.02 -13.80
C PHE A 188 18.91 4.31 -13.95
N TYR A 189 18.47 5.22 -14.82
CA TYR A 189 19.08 6.55 -14.93
C TYR A 189 18.11 7.66 -14.51
N HIS A 190 16.88 7.63 -15.04
CA HIS A 190 15.81 8.58 -14.70
C HIS A 190 14.47 7.85 -14.73
N THR A 191 13.67 8.00 -13.69
CA THR A 191 12.25 7.61 -13.65
C THR A 191 11.39 8.86 -13.84
N ASP A 192 10.27 8.77 -14.57
CA ASP A 192 9.41 9.92 -14.85
C ASP A 192 8.65 10.45 -13.61
N VAL A 193 8.45 9.62 -12.58
CA VAL A 193 7.90 10.04 -11.27
C VAL A 193 8.82 9.52 -10.15
N PRO A 194 10.02 10.11 -9.96
CA PRO A 194 11.05 9.54 -9.10
C PRO A 194 10.85 9.84 -7.61
N ASP A 195 10.09 10.88 -7.29
CA ASP A 195 9.95 11.38 -5.92
C ASP A 195 8.59 12.06 -5.67
N TRP A 196 8.34 12.31 -4.38
CA TRP A 196 7.13 12.98 -3.91
C TRP A 196 6.95 14.39 -4.48
N GLY A 197 8.03 15.07 -4.85
CA GLY A 197 7.97 16.43 -5.40
C GLY A 197 7.42 16.44 -6.83
N THR A 198 7.91 15.50 -7.65
CA THR A 198 7.43 15.30 -9.02
C THR A 198 6.00 14.80 -9.03
N SER A 199 5.67 13.79 -8.19
CA SER A 199 4.29 13.32 -8.04
C SER A 199 3.38 14.46 -7.58
N TYR A 200 3.78 15.23 -6.57
CA TYR A 200 3.02 16.40 -6.10
C TYR A 200 2.76 17.43 -7.21
N VAL A 201 3.77 17.79 -8.02
CA VAL A 201 3.59 18.77 -9.10
C VAL A 201 2.62 18.26 -10.16
N GLN A 202 2.68 16.97 -10.52
CA GLN A 202 1.74 16.38 -11.46
C GLN A 202 0.31 16.41 -10.91
N VAL A 203 0.08 15.91 -9.69
CA VAL A 203 -1.28 15.86 -9.11
C VAL A 203 -1.85 17.24 -8.81
N ALA A 204 -1.02 18.19 -8.35
CA ALA A 204 -1.45 19.56 -8.09
C ALA A 204 -1.91 20.29 -9.36
N ALA A 205 -1.37 19.91 -10.53
CA ALA A 205 -1.77 20.46 -11.82
C ALA A 205 -3.05 19.82 -12.40
N LEU A 206 -3.48 18.65 -11.89
CA LEU A 206 -4.71 17.98 -12.33
C LEU A 206 -5.94 18.56 -11.63
N GLY A 207 -5.98 18.48 -10.29
CA GLY A 207 -7.09 18.97 -9.48
C GLY A 207 -7.25 18.23 -8.14
N ASP A 208 -8.31 18.52 -7.41
CA ASP A 208 -8.48 18.07 -6.02
C ASP A 208 -8.76 16.57 -5.87
N LYS A 209 -9.11 15.86 -6.95
CA LYS A 209 -9.30 14.40 -6.94
C LYS A 209 -7.99 13.64 -7.22
N ALA A 210 -6.88 14.36 -7.43
CA ALA A 210 -5.57 13.76 -7.67
C ALA A 210 -4.72 13.84 -6.40
N MET A 211 -4.24 12.69 -5.94
CA MET A 211 -3.51 12.52 -4.70
C MET A 211 -2.19 11.78 -4.93
N VAL A 212 -1.29 11.85 -3.96
CA VAL A 212 -0.01 11.12 -3.96
C VAL A 212 -0.16 9.81 -3.19
N CYS A 213 0.32 8.70 -3.78
CA CYS A 213 0.61 7.48 -3.04
C CYS A 213 2.04 7.54 -2.52
N LEU A 214 2.23 7.26 -1.22
CA LEU A 214 3.53 7.13 -0.61
C LEU A 214 3.83 5.67 -0.32
N ASP A 215 4.72 5.07 -1.11
CA ASP A 215 5.33 3.79 -0.79
C ASP A 215 6.57 3.98 0.10
N THR A 216 6.70 3.21 1.18
CA THR A 216 7.81 3.33 2.14
C THR A 216 9.17 2.82 1.64
N GLY A 217 9.18 1.99 0.60
CA GLY A 217 10.33 1.42 -0.08
C GLY A 217 10.93 2.35 -1.15
N HIS A 218 10.14 3.29 -1.65
CA HIS A 218 10.37 3.99 -2.90
C HIS A 218 11.25 5.26 -2.85
N HIS A 219 12.05 5.44 -1.79
CA HIS A 219 12.88 6.64 -1.62
C HIS A 219 14.39 6.37 -1.76
N ALA A 220 15.13 7.41 -2.14
CA ALA A 220 16.59 7.39 -2.09
C ALA A 220 17.12 7.06 -0.68
N PRO A 221 18.29 6.39 -0.56
CA PRO A 221 18.92 6.12 0.73
C PRO A 221 19.12 7.39 1.58
N GLY A 222 18.80 7.32 2.87
CA GLY A 222 18.92 8.44 3.81
C GLY A 222 17.75 9.44 3.78
N THR A 223 16.71 9.20 2.98
CA THR A 223 15.50 10.04 2.97
C THR A 223 14.76 9.97 4.31
N ASN A 224 14.39 11.14 4.86
CA ASN A 224 13.45 11.22 5.96
C ASN A 224 12.02 11.10 5.41
N ILE A 225 11.41 9.92 5.59
CA ILE A 225 10.09 9.59 5.04
C ILE A 225 8.98 10.30 5.82
N GLU A 226 9.07 10.37 7.14
CA GLU A 226 8.02 11.02 7.95
C GLU A 226 7.92 12.54 7.69
N PHE A 227 9.01 13.19 7.25
CA PHE A 227 8.98 14.55 6.74
C PHE A 227 8.10 14.64 5.49
N ILE A 228 8.21 13.69 4.56
CA ILE A 228 7.37 13.66 3.34
C ILE A 228 5.90 13.43 3.71
N VAL A 229 5.63 12.50 4.63
CA VAL A 229 4.27 12.27 5.17
C VAL A 229 3.68 13.56 5.74
N MET A 230 4.43 14.24 6.60
CA MET A 230 4.04 15.53 7.16
C MET A 230 3.79 16.59 6.07
N GLN A 231 4.65 16.66 5.05
CA GLN A 231 4.50 17.59 3.93
C GLN A 231 3.20 17.34 3.16
N LEU A 232 2.96 16.09 2.75
CA LEU A 232 1.80 15.72 1.95
C LEU A 232 0.48 15.86 2.73
N LEU A 233 0.46 15.53 4.03
CA LEU A 233 -0.70 15.77 4.90
C LEU A 233 -0.97 17.27 5.05
N ARG A 234 0.07 18.09 5.32
CA ARG A 234 -0.09 19.54 5.42
C ARG A 234 -0.61 20.17 4.12
N LEU A 235 -0.21 19.63 2.98
CA LEU A 235 -0.64 20.09 1.66
C LEU A 235 -1.99 19.51 1.23
N GLY A 236 -2.59 18.59 1.99
CA GLY A 236 -3.84 17.91 1.62
C GLY A 236 -3.70 17.09 0.33
N ARG A 237 -2.55 16.42 0.15
CA ARG A 237 -2.21 15.65 -1.06
C ARG A 237 -1.71 14.23 -0.78
N LEU A 238 -1.71 13.78 0.47
CA LEU A 238 -1.49 12.35 0.77
C LEU A 238 -2.81 11.59 0.54
N GLY A 239 -2.86 10.69 -0.43
CA GLY A 239 -4.05 9.90 -0.75
C GLY A 239 -4.02 8.49 -0.21
N SER A 240 -2.83 7.88 -0.20
CA SER A 240 -2.62 6.53 0.29
C SER A 240 -1.17 6.30 0.73
N PHE A 241 -1.00 5.23 1.50
CA PHE A 241 0.27 4.59 1.80
C PHE A 241 0.34 3.23 1.13
N ASP A 242 1.52 2.88 0.64
CA ASP A 242 1.94 1.51 0.43
C ASP A 242 3.00 1.15 1.47
N PHE A 243 2.59 0.42 2.51
CA PHE A 243 3.49 0.04 3.59
C PHE A 243 4.24 -1.26 3.26
N ASN A 244 5.55 -1.18 3.40
CA ASN A 244 6.48 -2.30 3.36
C ASN A 244 7.70 -2.03 4.24
N SER A 245 8.77 -2.77 4.01
CA SER A 245 10.06 -2.50 4.63
C SER A 245 11.19 -2.86 3.71
N ARG A 246 12.30 -2.17 3.93
CA ARG A 246 13.50 -2.31 3.13
C ARG A 246 14.79 -2.10 3.92
N PHE A 247 15.80 -2.86 3.54
CA PHE A 247 17.18 -2.68 3.97
C PHE A 247 18.02 -1.97 2.90
N TYR A 248 17.69 -2.13 1.61
CA TYR A 248 18.49 -1.59 0.51
C TYR A 248 17.69 -0.66 -0.40
N ALA A 249 16.68 -1.20 -1.08
CA ALA A 249 15.91 -0.50 -2.10
C ALA A 249 14.44 -0.86 -1.93
N ASP A 250 13.70 -1.02 -3.01
CA ASP A 250 12.33 -1.51 -2.93
C ASP A 250 12.32 -3.04 -2.70
N ASP A 251 12.54 -3.43 -1.45
CA ASP A 251 12.73 -4.84 -1.09
C ASP A 251 11.40 -5.57 -0.80
N ASP A 252 10.29 -4.83 -0.67
CA ASP A 252 8.92 -5.36 -0.47
C ASP A 252 8.74 -6.29 0.75
N LEU A 253 9.48 -6.07 1.84
CA LEU A 253 9.50 -6.95 3.01
C LEU A 253 8.39 -6.63 4.01
N ILE A 254 8.18 -7.56 4.97
CA ILE A 254 7.24 -7.42 6.11
C ILE A 254 7.41 -6.06 6.80
N VAL A 255 6.31 -5.31 6.95
CA VAL A 255 6.29 -3.94 7.47
C VAL A 255 6.94 -3.87 8.85
N GLY A 256 7.80 -2.88 9.09
CA GLY A 256 8.52 -2.67 10.34
C GLY A 256 9.69 -3.63 10.59
N SER A 257 10.08 -4.49 9.63
CA SER A 257 11.16 -5.46 9.85
C SER A 257 12.56 -4.87 9.78
N ALA A 258 12.76 -3.83 8.95
CA ALA A 258 14.06 -3.20 8.78
C ALA A 258 14.30 -2.06 9.77
N ASP A 259 13.32 -1.16 9.90
CA ASP A 259 13.36 -0.05 10.85
C ASP A 259 11.97 0.16 11.49
N PRO A 260 11.66 -0.54 12.59
CA PRO A 260 10.41 -0.35 13.31
C PRO A 260 10.27 1.07 13.89
N PHE A 261 11.39 1.77 14.14
CA PHE A 261 11.34 3.14 14.65
C PHE A 261 10.98 4.15 13.56
N GLN A 262 11.37 3.91 12.31
CA GLN A 262 10.86 4.67 11.16
C GLN A 262 9.35 4.50 10.99
N LEU A 263 8.84 3.26 11.06
CA LEU A 263 7.39 3.03 11.00
C LEU A 263 6.64 3.78 12.11
N PHE A 264 7.17 3.74 13.35
CA PHE A 264 6.65 4.53 14.46
C PHE A 264 6.66 6.05 14.18
N ARG A 265 7.78 6.60 13.68
CA ARG A 265 7.90 8.02 13.33
C ARG A 265 6.92 8.43 12.22
N ILE A 266 6.73 7.58 11.22
CA ILE A 266 5.74 7.78 10.14
C ILE A 266 4.33 7.86 10.74
N LEU A 267 3.95 6.90 11.57
CA LEU A 267 2.61 6.86 12.18
C LEU A 267 2.39 8.01 13.16
N ALA A 268 3.43 8.50 13.83
CA ALA A 268 3.35 9.71 14.64
C ALA A 268 2.97 10.94 13.80
N GLU A 269 3.58 11.13 12.62
CA GLU A 269 3.20 12.22 11.71
C GLU A 269 1.83 12.01 11.06
N VAL A 270 1.42 10.76 10.79
CA VAL A 270 0.04 10.45 10.37
C VAL A 270 -0.96 10.93 11.42
N ILE A 271 -0.78 10.52 12.68
CA ILE A 271 -1.70 10.89 13.76
C ILE A 271 -1.71 12.40 13.95
N ARG A 272 -0.53 13.04 13.94
CA ARG A 272 -0.38 14.49 14.09
C ARG A 272 -1.04 15.27 12.95
N GLY A 273 -0.92 14.78 11.72
CA GLY A 273 -1.47 15.39 10.52
C GLY A 273 -2.93 15.02 10.23
N GLY A 274 -3.57 14.21 11.09
CA GLY A 274 -4.98 13.81 10.90
C GLY A 274 -5.20 12.81 9.77
N GLY A 275 -4.20 11.97 9.46
CA GLY A 275 -4.32 10.90 8.47
C GLY A 275 -4.90 9.59 9.03
N LEU A 276 -4.82 9.35 10.34
CA LEU A 276 -5.35 8.12 10.94
C LEU A 276 -6.89 8.15 10.91
N ASN A 277 -7.50 7.11 10.33
CA ASN A 277 -8.95 6.98 10.13
C ASN A 277 -9.56 8.12 9.29
N ASN A 278 -8.74 8.81 8.50
CA ASN A 278 -9.21 9.77 7.53
C ASN A 278 -9.63 9.01 6.26
N PRO A 279 -10.88 9.14 5.79
CA PRO A 279 -11.35 8.44 4.59
C PRO A 279 -10.55 8.82 3.33
N ASP A 280 -9.84 9.95 3.34
CA ASP A 280 -9.00 10.41 2.24
C ASP A 280 -7.54 9.94 2.34
N VAL A 281 -7.14 9.21 3.38
CA VAL A 281 -5.80 8.65 3.51
C VAL A 281 -5.89 7.14 3.68
N ALA A 282 -5.85 6.42 2.57
CA ALA A 282 -5.92 4.96 2.57
C ALA A 282 -4.62 4.36 3.12
N PHE A 283 -4.73 3.39 4.02
CA PHE A 283 -3.61 2.57 4.44
C PHE A 283 -3.65 1.30 3.61
N MET A 284 -2.59 1.02 2.85
CA MET A 284 -2.47 -0.19 2.06
C MET A 284 -1.10 -0.83 2.33
N LEU A 285 -1.01 -2.16 2.22
CA LEU A 285 0.26 -2.87 2.14
C LEU A 285 0.66 -3.03 0.67
N ASP A 286 1.95 -3.00 0.36
CA ASP A 286 2.47 -3.42 -0.94
C ASP A 286 3.72 -4.26 -0.73
N GLN A 287 3.62 -5.59 -0.88
CA GLN A 287 4.66 -6.51 -0.41
C GLN A 287 4.75 -7.76 -1.28
N CYS A 288 5.93 -8.36 -1.30
CA CYS A 288 6.25 -9.58 -2.04
C CYS A 288 6.81 -10.65 -1.09
N HIS A 289 5.98 -11.63 -0.73
CA HIS A 289 6.38 -12.75 0.12
C HIS A 289 7.03 -13.87 -0.70
N ASN A 290 8.33 -13.70 -0.95
CA ASN A 290 9.13 -14.56 -1.83
C ASN A 290 9.49 -15.91 -1.19
N VAL A 291 9.74 -15.93 0.12
CA VAL A 291 10.16 -17.13 0.88
C VAL A 291 9.35 -17.36 2.14
N GLU A 292 8.51 -16.40 2.50
CA GLU A 292 7.59 -16.42 3.62
C GLU A 292 6.25 -17.06 3.23
N SER A 293 5.49 -17.49 4.24
CA SER A 293 4.05 -17.69 4.05
C SER A 293 3.40 -16.34 3.72
N LYS A 294 2.58 -16.33 2.67
CA LYS A 294 1.93 -15.14 2.14
C LYS A 294 0.89 -14.58 3.12
N ILE A 295 -0.01 -15.43 3.60
CA ILE A 295 -1.06 -15.05 4.55
C ILE A 295 -0.45 -14.65 5.91
N GLN A 296 0.53 -15.41 6.41
CA GLN A 296 1.17 -15.09 7.68
C GLN A 296 2.03 -13.82 7.59
N GLY A 297 2.66 -13.57 6.45
CA GLY A 297 3.42 -12.36 6.16
C GLY A 297 2.53 -11.12 6.22
N GLN A 298 1.42 -11.13 5.48
CA GLN A 298 0.41 -10.06 5.50
C GLN A 298 -0.17 -9.86 6.91
N MET A 299 -0.50 -10.95 7.61
CA MET A 299 -0.98 -10.88 9.00
C MET A 299 0.05 -10.27 9.95
N ARG A 300 1.35 -10.57 9.77
CA ARG A 300 2.40 -9.95 10.57
C ARG A 300 2.49 -8.45 10.28
N SER A 301 2.42 -8.04 9.02
CA SER A 301 2.50 -6.63 8.62
C SER A 301 1.37 -5.78 9.20
N VAL A 302 0.11 -6.20 9.08
CA VAL A 302 -1.02 -5.43 9.66
C VAL A 302 -0.92 -5.30 11.18
N LEU A 303 -0.45 -6.36 11.86
CA LEU A 303 -0.22 -6.32 13.30
C LEU A 303 0.91 -5.36 13.68
N ASN A 304 2.00 -5.31 12.89
CA ASN A 304 3.10 -4.38 13.13
C ASN A 304 2.65 -2.92 12.95
N VAL A 305 1.81 -2.61 11.95
CA VAL A 305 1.22 -1.28 11.78
C VAL A 305 0.34 -0.91 12.98
N GLN A 306 -0.52 -1.82 13.46
CA GLN A 306 -1.35 -1.59 14.64
C GLN A 306 -0.50 -1.37 15.90
N GLU A 307 0.54 -2.19 16.11
CA GLU A 307 1.44 -2.06 17.26
C GLU A 307 2.17 -0.71 17.26
N MET A 308 2.68 -0.26 16.11
CA MET A 308 3.34 1.04 16.02
C MET A 308 2.34 2.21 16.12
N THR A 309 1.11 2.03 15.65
CA THR A 309 0.04 3.03 15.81
C THR A 309 -0.31 3.19 17.28
N ALA A 310 -0.47 2.08 18.01
CA ALA A 310 -0.75 2.07 19.44
C ALA A 310 0.37 2.77 20.24
N ARG A 311 1.64 2.53 19.89
CA ARG A 311 2.79 3.23 20.49
C ARG A 311 2.76 4.73 20.15
N ALA A 312 2.52 5.10 18.90
CA ALA A 312 2.49 6.52 18.49
C ALA A 312 1.35 7.29 19.17
N LEU A 313 0.22 6.63 19.46
CA LEU A 313 -0.87 7.18 20.25
C LEU A 313 -0.50 7.47 21.72
N LEU A 314 0.56 6.84 22.26
CA LEU A 314 1.06 7.05 23.63
C LEU A 314 2.01 8.25 23.76
N ILE A 315 2.37 8.94 22.67
CA ILE A 315 3.23 10.13 22.73
C ILE A 315 2.57 11.21 23.59
N ASP A 316 3.25 11.65 24.66
CA ASP A 316 2.83 12.79 25.46
C ASP A 316 3.03 14.09 24.66
N LYS A 317 1.94 14.55 24.02
CA LYS A 317 1.96 15.72 23.14
C LYS A 317 2.26 17.01 23.90
N GLU A 318 1.86 17.11 25.16
CA GLU A 318 2.08 18.31 25.96
C GLU A 318 3.55 18.42 26.36
N ALA A 319 4.12 17.34 26.90
CA ALA A 319 5.53 17.27 27.25
C ALA A 319 6.43 17.47 26.03
N LEU A 320 6.10 16.81 24.90
CA LEU A 320 6.80 16.98 23.64
C LEU A 320 6.79 18.44 23.17
N THR A 321 5.61 19.08 23.18
CA THR A 321 5.47 20.48 22.75
C THR A 321 6.27 21.42 23.65
N ALA A 322 6.26 21.19 24.96
CA ALA A 322 7.02 22.00 25.91
C ALA A 322 8.54 21.88 25.65
N ALA A 323 9.05 20.67 25.50
CA ALA A 323 10.46 20.40 25.21
C ALA A 323 10.90 20.99 23.85
N GLN A 324 10.07 20.87 22.82
CA GLN A 324 10.34 21.46 21.50
C GLN A 324 10.41 23.00 21.57
N LYS A 325 9.50 23.64 22.31
CA LYS A 325 9.48 25.11 22.46
C LYS A 325 10.65 25.65 23.27
N SER A 326 11.12 24.91 24.28
CA SER A 326 12.28 25.29 25.08
C SER A 326 13.61 24.98 24.39
N GLY A 327 13.61 24.14 23.35
CA GLY A 327 14.81 23.64 22.69
C GLY A 327 15.50 22.52 23.48
N ASP A 328 14.77 21.85 24.40
CA ASP A 328 15.29 20.71 25.14
C ASP A 328 15.27 19.45 24.27
N VAL A 329 16.37 19.26 23.54
CA VAL A 329 16.54 18.17 22.57
C VAL A 329 16.41 16.79 23.23
N LEU A 330 16.95 16.63 24.45
CA LEU A 330 16.98 15.31 25.10
C LEU A 330 15.61 14.94 25.64
N VAL A 331 14.89 15.87 26.27
CA VAL A 331 13.52 15.60 26.73
C VAL A 331 12.59 15.34 25.55
N ALA A 332 12.71 16.10 24.45
CA ALA A 332 11.89 15.86 23.26
C ALA A 332 12.12 14.46 22.66
N HIS A 333 13.38 13.99 22.65
CA HIS A 333 13.71 12.66 22.19
C HIS A 333 13.25 11.56 23.16
N GLU A 334 13.42 11.78 24.47
CA GLU A 334 12.98 10.86 25.53
C GLU A 334 11.48 10.56 25.44
N VAL A 335 10.64 11.59 25.24
CA VAL A 335 9.18 11.40 25.06
C VAL A 335 8.84 10.46 23.89
N TYR A 336 9.56 10.58 22.76
CA TYR A 336 9.38 9.66 21.63
C TYR A 336 9.85 8.24 21.98
N MET A 337 11.00 8.12 22.64
CA MET A 337 11.60 6.83 22.96
C MET A 337 10.81 6.06 24.01
N ASP A 338 10.21 6.73 24.99
CA ASP A 338 9.35 6.13 26.00
C ASP A 338 8.09 5.52 25.36
N ALA A 339 7.42 6.28 24.48
CA ALA A 339 6.27 5.79 23.74
C ALA A 339 6.65 4.61 22.82
N PHE A 340 7.75 4.71 22.08
CA PHE A 340 8.23 3.64 21.20
C PHE A 340 8.63 2.36 21.96
N SER A 341 9.23 2.50 23.14
CA SER A 341 9.76 1.37 23.92
C SER A 341 8.67 0.67 24.75
N THR A 342 7.47 1.25 24.83
CA THR A 342 6.36 0.67 25.58
C THR A 342 5.86 -0.62 24.93
N ASP A 343 5.82 -1.72 25.69
CA ASP A 343 5.25 -2.97 25.22
C ASP A 343 3.72 -2.95 25.24
N VAL A 344 3.14 -2.64 24.08
CA VAL A 344 1.68 -2.58 23.87
C VAL A 344 1.03 -3.94 23.62
N ARG A 345 1.81 -5.02 23.43
CA ARG A 345 1.27 -6.32 22.99
C ARG A 345 0.30 -6.94 24.01
N PRO A 346 0.55 -6.93 25.33
CA PRO A 346 -0.41 -7.46 26.31
C PRO A 346 -1.75 -6.73 26.28
N ALA A 347 -1.73 -5.39 26.17
CA ALA A 347 -2.94 -4.58 26.12
C ALA A 347 -3.74 -4.81 24.82
N LEU A 348 -3.05 -4.92 23.67
CA LEU A 348 -3.70 -5.25 22.40
C LEU A 348 -4.28 -6.67 22.40
N ALA A 349 -3.62 -7.64 23.04
CA ALA A 349 -4.12 -9.00 23.17
C ALA A 349 -5.42 -9.06 24.00
N GLU A 350 -5.42 -8.45 25.20
CA GLU A 350 -6.62 -8.34 26.06
C GLU A 350 -7.76 -7.63 25.32
N TRP A 351 -7.44 -6.54 24.61
CA TRP A 351 -8.44 -5.80 23.85
C TRP A 351 -9.03 -6.60 22.68
N ARG A 352 -8.22 -7.37 21.94
CA ARG A 352 -8.73 -8.29 20.90
C ARG A 352 -9.70 -9.32 21.50
N GLU A 353 -9.33 -9.97 22.62
CA GLU A 353 -10.19 -10.95 23.29
C GLU A 353 -11.53 -10.34 23.74
N SER A 354 -11.51 -9.10 24.25
CA SER A 354 -12.72 -8.39 24.65
C SER A 354 -13.71 -8.15 23.50
N ARG A 355 -13.23 -8.23 22.24
CA ARG A 355 -14.02 -8.08 21.00
C ARG A 355 -14.27 -9.42 20.29
N GLY A 356 -13.95 -10.55 20.92
CA GLY A 356 -14.12 -11.88 20.33
C GLY A 356 -13.06 -12.27 19.29
N LEU A 357 -11.97 -11.51 19.19
CA LEU A 357 -10.82 -11.82 18.35
C LEU A 357 -9.76 -12.58 19.14
N PRO A 358 -8.90 -13.39 18.49
CA PRO A 358 -7.82 -14.08 19.19
C PRO A 358 -6.78 -13.09 19.74
N ALA A 359 -6.32 -13.31 20.97
CA ALA A 359 -5.18 -12.59 21.54
C ALA A 359 -3.93 -12.66 20.63
N ASN A 360 -3.70 -13.83 20.03
CA ASN A 360 -2.63 -14.09 19.07
C ASN A 360 -3.21 -14.57 17.72
N PRO A 361 -3.48 -13.65 16.78
CA PRO A 361 -4.05 -13.97 15.46
C PRO A 361 -3.25 -15.01 14.68
N LEU A 362 -1.91 -14.91 14.67
CA LEU A 362 -1.05 -15.84 13.94
C LEU A 362 -1.11 -17.26 14.52
N ALA A 363 -1.14 -17.40 15.85
CA ALA A 363 -1.28 -18.71 16.47
C ALA A 363 -2.66 -19.33 16.18
N ALA A 364 -3.72 -18.53 16.22
CA ALA A 364 -5.07 -18.97 15.88
C ALA A 364 -5.20 -19.40 14.41
N PHE A 365 -4.63 -18.62 13.49
CA PHE A 365 -4.58 -18.97 12.06
C PHE A 365 -3.84 -20.29 11.83
N ARG A 366 -2.65 -20.47 12.42
CA ARG A 366 -1.89 -21.73 12.29
C ARG A 366 -2.67 -22.93 12.81
N ALA A 367 -3.37 -22.77 13.94
CA ALA A 367 -4.18 -23.83 14.52
C ALA A 367 -5.40 -24.22 13.65
N SER A 368 -5.83 -23.34 12.74
CA SER A 368 -6.97 -23.61 11.85
C SER A 368 -6.68 -24.65 10.76
N GLY A 369 -5.40 -24.89 10.42
CA GLY A 369 -5.01 -25.80 9.36
C GLY A 369 -5.27 -25.28 7.93
N TYR A 370 -5.69 -24.02 7.77
CA TYR A 370 -6.08 -23.46 6.46
C TYR A 370 -5.00 -23.62 5.38
N GLU A 371 -3.73 -23.32 5.69
CA GLU A 371 -2.64 -23.46 4.71
C GLU A 371 -2.44 -24.90 4.23
N GLN A 372 -2.63 -25.88 5.13
CA GLN A 372 -2.57 -27.29 4.74
C GLN A 372 -3.76 -27.65 3.85
N GLN A 373 -4.96 -27.20 4.21
CA GLN A 373 -6.17 -27.43 3.43
C GLN A 373 -6.01 -26.89 1.99
N VAL A 374 -5.64 -25.62 1.82
CA VAL A 374 -5.49 -25.05 0.48
C VAL A 374 -4.33 -25.66 -0.29
N ALA A 375 -3.27 -26.12 0.38
CA ALA A 375 -2.19 -26.86 -0.25
C ALA A 375 -2.65 -28.21 -0.83
N GLU A 376 -3.61 -28.88 -0.19
CA GLU A 376 -4.21 -30.13 -0.66
C GLU A 376 -5.27 -29.90 -1.75
N GLU A 377 -6.03 -28.80 -1.67
CA GLU A 377 -7.12 -28.47 -2.62
C GLU A 377 -6.63 -27.83 -3.93
N ARG A 378 -5.61 -26.96 -3.86
CA ARG A 378 -5.12 -26.17 -5.00
C ARG A 378 -3.92 -26.82 -5.68
N VAL A 379 -4.08 -28.07 -6.11
CA VAL A 379 -3.06 -28.80 -6.86
C VAL A 379 -3.18 -28.50 -8.36
N GLY A 380 -2.15 -27.89 -8.93
CA GLY A 380 -2.09 -27.54 -10.36
C GLY A 380 -2.82 -26.22 -10.71
N GLY A 381 -2.40 -25.61 -11.81
CA GLY A 381 -2.93 -24.33 -12.30
C GLY A 381 -1.82 -23.42 -12.87
N VAL A 382 -2.20 -22.48 -13.73
CA VAL A 382 -1.36 -21.35 -14.16
C VAL A 382 -1.82 -20.15 -13.37
N GLN A 383 -0.93 -19.52 -12.63
CA GLN A 383 -1.25 -18.39 -11.76
C GLN A 383 -1.21 -17.07 -12.54
N ALA A 384 -2.11 -16.14 -12.25
CA ALA A 384 -2.05 -14.76 -12.73
C ALA A 384 -1.29 -13.85 -11.74
N SER A 385 0.02 -13.62 -11.98
CA SER A 385 0.92 -12.80 -11.15
C SER A 385 2.21 -12.47 -11.92
N TRP A 386 3.22 -11.93 -11.22
CA TRP A 386 4.60 -11.79 -11.65
C TRP A 386 5.09 -12.93 -12.57
N GLY A 387 5.29 -12.62 -13.85
CA GLY A 387 5.85 -13.53 -14.86
C GLY A 387 4.87 -14.50 -15.53
N ALA A 388 3.55 -14.29 -15.37
CA ALA A 388 2.51 -14.99 -16.12
C ALA A 388 2.37 -14.45 -17.56
#